data_AF-A0A537QU41-F1
#
_entry.id   AF-A0A537QU41-F1
#
_cell.length_a   1.000
_cell.length_b   1.000
_cell.length_c   1.000
_cell.angle_alpha   90.00
_cell.angle_beta   90.00
_cell.angle_gamma   90.00
#
_symmetry.space_group_name_H-M   'P 1'
#
loop_
_entity.id
_entity.type
_entity.pdbx_description
1 polymer ?
#
loop_
_entity_poly.entity_id
_entity_poly.type
_entity_poly.pdbx_seq_one_letter_code
_entity_poly.pdbx_strand_id
1 'polypeptide(L)'
;MTRKTDYLFLRDGSRNWQIKLQYPGGERLEKSLGTSDRAQAEILALPYIQEHKLRLLEARPGIQVTWRHRFAPGQEHITPDGERIV
;
A
#
# COMPACT_ATOMS: atom_id res chain seq x y z
N MET A 1 3.34 6.86 10.91
CA MET A 1 4.15 7.39 9.78
C MET A 1 3.91 6.53 8.55
N THR A 2 3.15 7.03 7.58
CA THR A 2 2.97 6.35 6.29
C THR A 2 4.31 6.38 5.56
N ARG A 3 4.97 5.21 5.40
CA ARG A 3 6.20 5.12 4.61
C ARG A 3 5.84 5.51 3.18
N LYS A 4 6.36 6.64 2.72
CA LYS A 4 6.28 7.03 1.31
C LYS A 4 7.17 6.06 0.54
N THR A 5 6.57 5.06 -0.11
CA THR A 5 7.31 4.18 -1.01
C THR A 5 7.54 4.97 -2.29
N ASP A 6 8.70 5.61 -2.40
CA ASP A 6 9.08 6.27 -3.65
C ASP A 6 9.44 5.16 -4.67
N TYR A 7 8.64 5.06 -5.73
CA TYR A 7 8.83 4.09 -6.81
C TYR A 7 10.02 4.45 -7.73
N LEU A 8 10.41 5.72 -7.71
CA LEU A 8 11.45 6.29 -8.55
C LEU A 8 12.75 6.43 -7.78
N PHE A 9 13.85 6.10 -8.44
CA PHE A 9 15.19 6.27 -7.91
C PHE A 9 16.19 6.59 -9.01
N LEU A 10 17.31 7.20 -8.63
CA LEU A 10 18.49 7.37 -9.48
C LEU A 10 19.52 6.32 -9.08
N ARG A 11 20.08 5.64 -10.06
CA ARG A 11 21.21 4.72 -9.85
C ARG A 11 22.50 5.50 -9.90
N ASP A 12 23.46 5.11 -9.08
CA ASP A 12 24.79 5.70 -9.13
C ASP A 12 25.39 5.57 -10.55
N GLY A 13 25.93 6.67 -11.05
CA GLY A 13 26.43 6.80 -12.43
C GLY A 13 25.36 6.89 -13.54
N SER A 14 24.07 6.80 -13.24
CA SER A 14 23.00 6.98 -14.23
C SER A 14 22.35 8.34 -14.10
N ARG A 15 22.24 9.07 -15.22
CA ARG A 15 21.45 10.31 -15.29
C ARG A 15 19.95 10.06 -15.41
N ASN A 16 19.56 8.84 -15.76
CA ASN A 16 18.18 8.50 -16.04
C ASN A 16 17.49 7.97 -14.79
N TRP A 17 16.28 8.46 -14.54
CA TRP A 17 15.38 7.94 -13.52
C TRP A 17 15.01 6.50 -13.82
N GLN A 18 14.86 5.72 -12.76
CA GLN A 18 14.54 4.31 -12.80
C GLN A 18 13.34 4.05 -11.91
N ILE A 19 12.55 3.03 -12.24
CA ILE A 19 11.43 2.56 -11.45
C ILE A 19 11.76 1.21 -10.83
N LYS A 20 11.39 1.03 -9.56
CA LYS A 20 11.50 -0.24 -8.84
C LYS A 20 10.18 -0.64 -8.20
N LEU A 21 9.64 -1.79 -8.61
CA LEU A 21 8.40 -2.35 -8.09
C LEU A 21 8.65 -3.77 -7.58
N GLN A 22 7.98 -4.13 -6.49
CA GLN A 22 8.00 -5.48 -5.93
C GLN A 22 6.58 -6.01 -5.86
N TYR A 23 6.31 -7.09 -6.58
CA TYR A 23 4.99 -7.70 -6.68
C TYR A 23 4.78 -8.76 -5.58
N PRO A 24 3.52 -9.09 -5.28
CA PRO A 24 3.18 -10.30 -4.52
C PRO A 24 3.83 -11.53 -5.15
N GLY A 25 4.41 -12.43 -4.33
CA GLY A 25 5.15 -13.60 -4.83
C GLY A 25 6.64 -13.38 -5.09
N GLY A 26 7.15 -12.16 -4.87
CA GLY A 26 8.59 -11.89 -4.87
C GLY A 26 9.18 -11.46 -6.21
N GLU A 27 8.38 -11.41 -7.27
CA GLU A 27 8.75 -10.82 -8.55
C GLU A 27 9.13 -9.34 -8.37
N ARG A 28 10.20 -8.90 -9.03
CA ARG A 28 10.70 -7.52 -8.99
C ARG A 28 10.86 -6.96 -10.40
N LEU A 29 10.33 -5.76 -10.61
CA LEU A 29 10.57 -5.00 -11.83
C LEU A 29 11.52 -3.84 -11.51
N GLU A 30 12.66 -3.80 -12.18
CA GLU A 30 13.59 -2.68 -12.15
C GLU A 30 13.86 -2.24 -13.59
N LYS A 31 13.51 -1.00 -13.93
CA LYS A 31 13.57 -0.51 -15.32
C LYS A 31 13.99 0.95 -15.38
N SER A 32 14.84 1.29 -16.34
CA SER A 32 15.17 2.68 -16.67
C SER A 32 14.02 3.34 -17.43
N LEU A 33 13.65 4.55 -17.03
CA LEU A 33 12.62 5.36 -17.69
C LEU A 33 13.21 6.23 -18.81
N GLY A 34 14.53 6.19 -19.01
CA GLY A 34 15.19 6.83 -20.17
C GLY A 34 15.20 8.35 -20.14
N THR A 35 14.89 8.98 -19.01
CA THR A 35 14.87 10.44 -18.87
C THR A 35 15.54 10.87 -17.57
N SER A 36 16.27 11.98 -17.61
CA SER A 36 16.82 12.66 -16.43
C SER A 36 15.85 13.64 -15.80
N ASP A 37 14.77 14.00 -16.51
CA ASP A 37 13.71 14.85 -16.00
C ASP A 37 12.79 14.03 -15.08
N ARG A 38 12.63 14.49 -13.84
CA ARG A 38 11.83 13.79 -12.82
C ARG A 38 10.33 13.80 -13.16
N ALA A 39 9.80 14.93 -13.63
CA ALA A 39 8.37 15.03 -13.95
C ALA A 39 8.02 14.13 -15.13
N GLN A 40 8.89 14.07 -16.14
CA GLN A 40 8.74 13.13 -17.25
C GLN A 40 8.84 11.67 -16.76
N ALA A 41 9.77 11.37 -15.87
CA ALA A 41 9.89 10.04 -15.27
C ALA A 41 8.61 9.63 -14.51
N GLU A 42 8.03 10.54 -13.75
CA GLU A 42 6.77 10.30 -13.04
C GLU A 42 5.64 9.93 -14.00
N ILE A 43 5.50 10.65 -15.13
CA ILE A 43 4.52 10.34 -16.18
C ILE A 43 4.77 8.97 -16.80
N LEU A 44 6.02 8.66 -17.15
CA LEU A 44 6.40 7.37 -17.74
C LEU A 44 6.21 6.19 -16.77
N ALA A 45 6.29 6.44 -15.46
CA ALA A 45 6.12 5.45 -14.42
C ALA A 45 4.64 5.10 -14.14
N LEU A 46 3.70 6.00 -14.44
CA LEU A 46 2.27 5.83 -14.18
C LEU A 46 1.69 4.47 -14.60
N PRO A 47 1.89 3.98 -15.85
CA PRO A 47 1.31 2.70 -16.26
C PRO A 47 1.83 1.51 -15.43
N TYR A 48 3.12 1.51 -15.07
CA TYR A 48 3.72 0.46 -14.25
C TYR A 48 3.20 0.50 -12.81
N ILE A 49 3.05 1.70 -12.24
CA ILE A 49 2.51 1.89 -10.88
C ILE A 49 1.05 1.44 -10.84
N GLN A 50 0.27 1.76 -11.87
CA GLN A 50 -1.13 1.34 -11.98
C GLN A 50 -1.24 -0.18 -11.99
N GLU A 51 -0.50 -0.86 -12.88
CA GLU A 51 -0.50 -2.32 -12.95
C GLU A 51 -0.07 -2.97 -11.63
N HIS A 52 0.99 -2.44 -11.01
CA HIS A 52 1.47 -2.94 -9.71
C HIS A 52 0.42 -2.83 -8.61
N LYS A 53 -0.27 -1.70 -8.52
CA LYS A 53 -1.36 -1.51 -7.55
C LYS A 53 -2.54 -2.44 -7.81
N LEU A 54 -2.87 -2.71 -9.08
CA LEU A 54 -3.91 -3.68 -9.44
C LEU A 54 -3.54 -5.08 -8.94
N ARG A 55 -2.31 -5.55 -9.21
CA ARG A 55 -1.87 -6.86 -8.71
C ARG A 55 -1.82 -6.94 -7.19
N LEU A 56 -1.42 -5.86 -6.50
CA LEU A 56 -1.48 -5.80 -5.04
C LEU A 56 -2.91 -5.89 -4.51
N LEU A 57 -3.87 -5.29 -5.21
CA LEU A 57 -5.28 -5.34 -4.86
C LEU A 57 -5.85 -6.75 -5.05
N GLU A 58 -5.55 -7.38 -6.18
CA GLU A 58 -5.97 -8.75 -6.52
C GLU A 58 -5.37 -9.80 -5.58
N ALA A 59 -4.10 -9.64 -5.19
CA ALA A 59 -3.42 -10.56 -4.30
C ALA A 59 -3.82 -10.42 -2.83
N ARG A 60 -4.58 -9.38 -2.46
CA ARG A 60 -4.99 -9.17 -1.09
C ARG A 60 -6.04 -10.22 -0.72
N PRO A 61 -5.77 -11.16 0.23
CA PRO A 61 -6.79 -12.06 0.72
C PRO A 61 -7.93 -11.21 1.28
N GLY A 62 -9.17 -11.54 0.92
CA GLY A 62 -10.36 -10.76 1.26
C GLY A 62 -10.42 -10.50 2.76
N ILE A 63 -9.95 -9.32 3.20
CA ILE A 63 -10.04 -8.91 4.58
C ILE A 63 -11.49 -8.48 4.79
N GLN A 64 -12.35 -9.45 5.13
CA GLN A 64 -13.64 -9.16 5.71
C GLN A 64 -13.39 -8.59 7.11
N VAL A 65 -13.28 -7.26 7.20
CA VAL A 65 -13.25 -6.57 8.48
C VAL A 65 -14.64 -6.70 9.09
N THR A 66 -14.88 -7.79 9.80
CA THR A 66 -16.05 -7.92 10.66
C THR A 66 -15.80 -7.06 11.89
N TRP A 67 -16.47 -5.91 11.96
CA TRP A 67 -16.53 -5.12 13.18
C TRP A 67 -17.22 -5.95 14.27
N ARG A 68 -16.43 -6.59 15.13
CA ARG A 68 -16.94 -7.22 16.35
C ARG A 68 -17.15 -6.12 17.38
N HIS A 69 -18.39 -5.60 17.43
CA HIS A 69 -18.80 -4.72 18.51
C HIS A 69 -18.68 -5.49 19.83
N ARG A 70 -17.78 -5.05 20.71
CA ARG A 70 -17.59 -5.63 22.05
C ARG A 70 -18.83 -5.46 22.93
N PHE A 71 -19.60 -4.42 22.66
CA PHE A 71 -20.82 -4.07 23.36
C PHE A 71 -21.88 -3.76 22.31
N ALA A 72 -22.92 -4.57 22.22
CA ALA A 72 -24.09 -4.28 21.42
C ALA A 72 -25.06 -3.40 22.24
N PRO A 73 -25.63 -2.33 21.67
CA PRO A 73 -26.70 -1.58 22.34
C PRO A 73 -27.88 -2.52 22.60
N GLY A 74 -28.36 -2.57 23.86
CA GLY A 74 -29.42 -3.48 24.29
C GLY A 74 -28.94 -4.81 24.89
N GLN A 75 -27.64 -4.97 25.15
CA GLN A 75 -27.11 -6.05 26.00
C GLN A 75 -26.65 -5.47 27.34
N GLU A 76 -26.94 -6.17 28.45
CA GLU A 76 -26.43 -5.79 29.77
C GLU A 76 -24.92 -6.04 29.84
N HIS A 77 -24.15 -4.99 30.15
CA HIS A 77 -22.71 -5.08 30.31
C HIS A 77 -22.32 -4.81 31.75
N ILE A 78 -21.47 -5.67 32.31
CA ILE A 78 -20.92 -5.51 33.66
C ILE A 78 -19.58 -4.77 33.52
N THR A 79 -19.48 -3.61 34.16
CA THR A 79 -18.23 -2.85 34.24
C THR A 79 -17.22 -3.56 35.15
N PRO A 80 -15.92 -3.24 35.05
CA PRO A 80 -14.90 -3.80 35.94
C PRO A 80 -15.19 -3.63 37.44
N ASP A 81 -15.99 -2.61 37.79
CA ASP A 81 -16.42 -2.29 39.15
C ASP A 81 -17.73 -3.01 39.57
N GLY A 82 -18.28 -3.87 38.69
CA GLY A 82 -19.48 -4.67 38.95
C GLY A 82 -20.81 -3.96 38.64
N GLU A 83 -20.76 -2.72 38.16
CA GLU A 83 -21.96 -1.95 37.81
C GLU A 83 -22.52 -2.38 36.45
N ARG A 84 -23.85 -2.48 36.34
CA ARG A 84 -24.54 -2.83 35.10
C ARG A 84 -24.85 -1.58 34.28
N ILE A 85 -24.42 -1.57 33.02
CA ILE A 85 -24.74 -0.54 32.05
C ILE A 85 -25.49 -1.16 30.86
N VAL A 86 -26.44 -0.42 30.29
CA VAL A 86 -27.25 -0.80 29.12
C VAL A 86 -26.85 0.06 27.92
#